data_AF-A0A2W6B0F7-F1
#
_entry.id   AF-A0A2W6B0F7-F1
#
_cell.length_a   1.000
_cell.length_b   1.000
_cell.length_c   1.000
_cell.angle_alpha   90.00
_cell.angle_beta   90.00
_cell.angle_gamma   90.00
#
_symmetry.space_group_name_H-M   'P 1'
#
loop_
_entity.id
_entity.type
_entity.pdbx_description
1 polymer ?
#
loop_
_entity_poly.entity_id
_entity_poly.type
_entity_poly.pdbx_seq_one_letter_code
_entity_poly.pdbx_strand_id
1 'polypeptide(L)'
;MAYDVTLIPGDGTGPEISAATQRVLDATGVPFNWDVQEAGLPVLEKYGTVLPDHVLDSIRRNKVAIKGPITTPVGKGFRSVNVALRKALDLYACVRPCKTYKGVRSRYTDIDLVVVRENTEDLYAGVEFNKDTPEAVELIAWIKQHNGATIRPDSAISIKPISTSGSERVVRYAFEYARNNGRKKVTAV
;
A
#
# COMPACT_ATOMS: atom_id res chain seq x y z
N MET A 1 -8.74 10.69 27.34
CA MET A 1 -7.55 9.84 27.12
C MET A 1 -6.95 10.22 25.78
N ALA A 2 -5.63 10.34 25.70
CA ALA A 2 -4.93 10.62 24.45
C ALA A 2 -4.86 9.36 23.57
N TYR A 3 -4.88 9.53 22.25
CA TYR A 3 -4.69 8.44 21.30
C TYR A 3 -3.21 8.29 20.95
N ASP A 4 -2.64 7.10 21.15
CA ASP A 4 -1.27 6.80 20.71
C ASP A 4 -1.25 6.56 19.20
N VAL A 5 -0.46 7.35 18.47
CA VAL A 5 -0.40 7.30 17.00
C VAL A 5 1.04 7.34 16.53
N THR A 6 1.44 6.34 15.74
CA THR A 6 2.73 6.36 15.07
C THR A 6 2.72 7.39 13.93
N LEU A 7 3.67 8.32 13.93
CA LEU A 7 3.85 9.26 12.82
C LEU A 7 5.15 8.97 12.09
N ILE A 8 5.07 8.75 10.78
CA ILE A 8 6.23 8.61 9.91
C ILE A 8 6.25 9.81 8.96
N PRO A 9 7.11 10.83 9.18
CA PRO A 9 7.12 12.03 8.34
C PRO A 9 7.38 11.73 6.87
N GLY A 10 8.20 10.71 6.58
CA GLY A 10 8.57 10.30 5.23
C GLY A 10 9.59 11.24 4.58
N ASP A 11 9.66 11.17 3.25
CA ASP A 11 10.69 11.79 2.42
C ASP A 11 10.12 12.90 1.51
N GLY A 12 11.00 13.74 0.97
CA GLY A 12 10.63 14.78 0.00
C GLY A 12 9.67 15.81 0.62
N THR A 13 8.45 15.91 0.09
CA THR A 13 7.40 16.77 0.66
C THR A 13 6.77 16.21 1.94
N GLY A 14 7.13 14.99 2.33
CA GLY A 14 6.57 14.27 3.49
C GLY A 14 6.63 15.02 4.82
N PRO A 15 7.79 15.53 5.25
CA PRO A 15 7.90 16.26 6.51
C PRO A 15 6.99 17.48 6.58
N GLU A 16 6.91 18.27 5.51
CA GLU A 16 6.09 19.49 5.46
C GLU A 16 4.59 19.18 5.57
N ILE A 17 4.11 18.20 4.79
CA ILE A 17 2.69 17.82 4.83
C ILE A 17 2.33 17.08 6.13
N SER A 18 3.26 16.34 6.73
CA SER A 18 3.05 15.66 8.01
C SER A 18 2.92 16.67 9.15
N ALA A 19 3.79 17.69 9.18
CA ALA A 19 3.70 18.78 10.13
C ALA A 19 2.39 19.58 9.96
N ALA A 20 1.96 19.83 8.72
CA ALA A 20 0.65 20.44 8.45
C ALA A 20 -0.51 19.57 8.94
N THR A 21 -0.42 18.25 8.75
CA THR A 21 -1.42 17.29 9.22
C THR A 21 -1.54 17.30 10.74
N GLN A 22 -0.42 17.26 11.47
CA GLN A 22 -0.43 17.37 12.94
C GLN A 22 -1.10 18.65 13.41
N ARG A 23 -0.72 19.82 12.86
CA ARG A 23 -1.36 21.09 13.23
C ARG A 23 -2.88 21.09 13.06
N VAL A 24 -3.36 20.52 11.95
CA VAL A 24 -4.81 20.42 11.68
C VAL A 24 -5.49 19.47 12.67
N LEU A 25 -4.86 18.33 12.98
CA LEU A 25 -5.40 17.35 13.92
C LEU A 25 -5.39 17.87 15.36
N ASP A 26 -4.30 18.49 15.81
CA ASP A 26 -4.19 19.08 17.15
C ASP A 26 -5.24 20.20 17.34
N ALA A 27 -5.51 20.98 16.29
CA ALA A 27 -6.54 22.02 16.31
C ALA A 27 -7.97 21.48 16.46
N THR A 28 -8.21 20.17 16.28
CA THR A 28 -9.53 19.55 16.57
C THR A 28 -9.81 19.44 18.07
N GLY A 29 -8.80 19.61 18.93
CA GLY A 29 -8.90 19.40 20.37
C GLY A 29 -8.85 17.92 20.79
N VAL A 30 -8.71 16.99 19.84
CA VAL A 30 -8.47 15.58 20.16
C VAL A 30 -7.02 15.44 20.65
N PRO A 31 -6.78 14.83 21.83
CA PRO A 31 -5.44 14.65 22.35
C PRO A 31 -4.73 13.47 21.65
N PHE A 32 -3.55 13.73 21.09
CA PHE A 32 -2.70 12.73 20.43
C PHE A 32 -1.34 12.61 21.13
N ASN A 33 -0.89 11.38 21.34
CA ASN A 33 0.48 11.06 21.71
C ASN A 33 1.22 10.60 20.45
N TRP A 34 2.00 11.51 19.87
CA TRP A 34 2.73 11.26 18.64
C TRP A 34 4.00 10.45 18.92
N ASP A 35 4.03 9.20 18.46
CA ASP A 35 5.21 8.35 18.42
C ASP A 35 5.90 8.51 17.06
N VAL A 36 6.83 9.46 16.98
CA VAL A 36 7.48 9.84 15.71
C VAL A 36 8.58 8.83 15.36
N GLN A 37 8.47 8.23 14.18
CA GLN A 37 9.32 7.16 13.69
C GLN A 37 9.94 7.51 12.35
N GLU A 38 11.20 7.12 12.13
CA GLU A 38 11.94 7.41 10.91
C GLU A 38 11.90 6.21 9.96
N ALA A 39 11.44 6.40 8.72
CA ALA A 39 11.56 5.42 7.65
C ALA A 39 11.76 6.13 6.30
N GLY A 40 12.47 5.49 5.37
CA GLY A 40 12.80 6.05 4.06
C GLY A 40 14.29 6.05 3.75
N LEU A 41 14.67 6.79 2.70
CA LEU A 41 16.07 6.88 2.25
C LEU A 41 17.03 7.44 3.31
N PRO A 42 16.70 8.51 4.07
CA PRO A 42 17.60 9.08 5.07
C PRO A 42 18.00 8.10 6.18
N VAL A 43 17.18 7.07 6.40
CA VAL A 43 17.34 6.07 7.47
C VAL A 43 18.29 4.94 7.04
N LEU A 44 18.49 4.78 5.73
CA LEU A 44 19.33 3.72 5.16
C LEU A 44 20.79 3.83 5.63
N GLU A 45 21.36 5.03 5.67
CA GLU A 45 22.73 5.26 6.12
C GLU A 45 22.92 4.93 7.61
N LYS A 46 21.88 5.16 8.42
CA LYS A 46 21.91 5.00 9.88
C LYS A 46 21.66 3.57 10.33
N TYR A 47 20.78 2.84 9.66
CA TYR A 47 20.33 1.50 10.09
C TYR A 47 20.59 0.39 9.07
N GLY A 48 21.15 0.69 7.90
CA GLY A 48 21.36 -0.28 6.83
C GLY A 48 20.07 -0.76 6.15
N THR A 49 18.91 -0.23 6.54
CA THR A 49 17.59 -0.54 5.96
C THR A 49 16.72 0.71 5.87
N VAL A 50 15.86 0.76 4.86
CA VAL A 50 14.87 1.83 4.65
C VAL A 50 13.63 1.68 5.54
N LEU A 51 13.44 0.50 6.15
CA LEU A 51 12.33 0.21 7.07
C LEU A 51 12.87 -0.60 8.26
N PRO A 52 13.36 0.07 9.31
CA PRO A 52 13.81 -0.60 10.53
C PRO A 52 12.67 -1.29 11.28
N ASP A 53 12.97 -2.38 12.01
CA ASP A 53 11.95 -3.18 12.72
C ASP A 53 11.21 -2.39 13.81
N HIS A 54 11.88 -1.47 14.48
CA HIS A 54 11.26 -0.63 15.53
C HIS A 54 10.08 0.21 15.00
N VAL A 55 10.07 0.53 13.71
CA VAL A 55 8.94 1.21 13.05
C VAL A 55 7.74 0.28 12.97
N LEU A 56 7.92 -0.98 12.57
CA LEU A 56 6.86 -1.98 12.55
C LEU A 56 6.34 -2.27 13.95
N ASP A 57 7.23 -2.33 14.95
CA ASP A 57 6.85 -2.57 16.33
C ASP A 57 6.04 -1.42 16.92
N SER A 58 6.41 -0.17 16.60
CA SER A 58 5.61 1.01 16.93
C SER A 58 4.21 0.92 16.34
N ILE A 59 4.07 0.61 15.04
CA ILE A 59 2.76 0.48 14.39
C ILE A 59 1.95 -0.68 15.00
N ARG A 60 2.58 -1.82 15.28
CA ARG A 60 1.91 -2.98 15.89
C ARG A 60 1.45 -2.70 17.31
N ARG A 61 2.20 -1.89 18.08
CA ARG A 61 1.83 -1.46 19.42
C ARG A 61 0.66 -0.48 19.37
N ASN A 62 0.78 0.58 18.59
CA ASN A 62 -0.19 1.69 18.56
C ASN A 62 -1.43 1.41 17.69
N LYS A 63 -1.36 0.40 16.80
CA LYS A 63 -2.40 -0.02 15.84
C LYS A 63 -2.77 1.02 14.76
N VAL A 64 -2.44 2.28 14.97
CA VAL A 64 -2.75 3.40 14.06
C VAL A 64 -1.46 4.12 13.70
N ALA A 65 -1.29 4.40 12.41
CA ALA A 65 -0.16 5.15 11.91
C ALA A 65 -0.57 6.15 10.83
N ILE A 66 0.04 7.33 10.85
CA ILE A 66 -0.03 8.34 9.79
C ILE A 66 1.35 8.43 9.15
N LYS A 67 1.40 8.44 7.81
CA LYS A 67 2.68 8.50 7.10
C LYS A 67 2.67 9.41 5.87
N GLY A 68 3.67 10.30 5.78
CA GLY A 68 3.98 11.04 4.56
C GLY A 68 4.54 10.12 3.45
N PRO A 69 4.62 10.59 2.18
CA PRO A 69 5.25 9.83 1.08
C PRO A 69 6.66 9.38 1.46
N ILE A 70 7.05 8.17 1.03
CA ILE A 70 8.38 7.60 1.28
C ILE A 70 8.97 7.21 -0.06
N THR A 71 10.21 7.64 -0.31
CA THR A 71 10.91 7.36 -1.56
C THR A 71 11.36 5.90 -1.58
N THR A 72 11.06 5.20 -2.67
CA THR A 72 11.58 3.84 -2.89
C THR A 72 12.70 3.92 -3.94
N PRO A 73 13.93 3.50 -3.63
CA PRO A 73 15.00 3.45 -4.63
C PRO A 73 14.65 2.46 -5.75
N VAL A 74 14.78 2.91 -7.00
CA VAL A 74 14.49 2.10 -8.20
C VAL A 74 15.70 1.24 -8.56
N GLY A 75 15.47 -0.01 -8.98
CA GLY A 75 16.45 -0.81 -9.75
C GLY A 75 17.48 -1.63 -8.96
N LYS A 76 17.49 -1.60 -7.62
CA LYS A 76 18.47 -2.36 -6.80
C LYS A 76 17.88 -3.49 -5.96
N GLY A 77 16.77 -4.10 -6.39
CA GLY A 77 16.14 -5.22 -5.66
C GLY A 77 15.46 -4.85 -4.34
N PHE A 78 15.34 -3.56 -4.03
CA PHE A 78 14.62 -3.10 -2.85
C PHE A 78 13.11 -3.20 -3.07
N ARG A 79 12.43 -3.96 -2.20
CA ARG A 79 10.97 -3.94 -2.12
C ARG A 79 10.52 -2.57 -1.62
N SER A 80 9.51 -2.00 -2.27
CA SER A 80 8.94 -0.71 -1.85
C SER A 80 8.58 -0.73 -0.37
N VAL A 81 8.97 0.32 0.38
CA VAL A 81 8.62 0.47 1.81
C VAL A 81 7.10 0.36 2.01
N ASN A 82 6.31 0.93 1.10
CA ASN A 82 4.85 0.83 1.17
C ASN A 82 4.35 -0.60 0.99
N VAL A 83 4.98 -1.37 0.10
CA VAL A 83 4.63 -2.79 -0.12
C VAL A 83 5.09 -3.63 1.07
N ALA A 84 6.29 -3.37 1.59
CA ALA A 84 6.83 -4.05 2.77
C ALA A 84 5.93 -3.82 4.00
N LEU A 85 5.53 -2.58 4.28
CA LEU A 85 4.58 -2.25 5.35
C LEU A 85 3.25 -3.01 5.19
N ARG A 86 2.67 -3.02 3.99
CA ARG A 86 1.40 -3.71 3.73
C ARG A 86 1.49 -5.20 3.97
N LYS A 87 2.57 -5.85 3.50
CA LYS A 87 2.79 -7.28 3.69
C LYS A 87 3.09 -7.63 5.15
N ALA A 88 3.97 -6.87 5.80
CA ALA A 88 4.40 -7.13 7.18
C ALA A 88 3.30 -6.91 8.23
N LEU A 89 2.27 -6.12 7.89
CA LEU A 89 1.14 -5.78 8.76
C LEU A 89 -0.19 -6.34 8.25
N ASP A 90 -0.18 -7.15 7.17
CA ASP A 90 -1.37 -7.68 6.49
C ASP A 90 -2.47 -6.61 6.23
N LEU A 91 -2.06 -5.45 5.72
CA LEU A 91 -2.96 -4.33 5.41
C LEU A 91 -3.70 -4.59 4.09
N TYR A 92 -4.64 -5.52 4.14
CA TYR A 92 -5.22 -6.14 2.95
C TYR A 92 -6.21 -5.27 2.17
N ALA A 93 -6.86 -4.32 2.83
CA ALA A 93 -7.80 -3.40 2.21
C ALA A 93 -7.17 -2.02 2.04
N CYS A 94 -7.01 -1.58 0.79
CA CYS A 94 -6.67 -0.19 0.47
C CYS A 94 -7.96 0.59 0.23
N VAL A 95 -8.34 1.44 1.18
CA VAL A 95 -9.56 2.25 1.13
C VAL A 95 -9.22 3.67 0.68
N ARG A 96 -9.89 4.14 -0.38
CA ARG A 96 -9.66 5.48 -0.97
C ARG A 96 -10.99 6.20 -1.17
N PRO A 97 -11.40 7.06 -0.22
CA PRO A 97 -12.48 7.99 -0.44
C PRO A 97 -12.10 9.01 -1.52
N CYS A 98 -12.94 9.15 -2.52
CA CYS A 98 -12.79 10.09 -3.62
C CYS A 98 -14.07 10.92 -3.68
N LYS A 99 -13.97 12.20 -3.31
CA LYS A 99 -15.12 13.11 -3.29
C LYS A 99 -14.78 14.47 -3.87
N THR A 100 -15.78 15.15 -4.39
CA THR A 100 -15.65 16.55 -4.80
C THR A 100 -15.52 17.45 -3.57
N TYR A 101 -14.53 18.34 -3.58
CA TYR A 101 -14.35 19.37 -2.57
C TYR A 101 -14.70 20.74 -3.15
N LYS A 102 -15.53 21.51 -2.44
CA LYS A 102 -15.89 22.88 -2.84
C LYS A 102 -14.63 23.73 -2.99
N GLY A 103 -14.50 24.43 -4.11
CA GLY A 103 -13.35 25.28 -4.41
C GLY A 103 -12.20 24.59 -5.14
N VAL A 104 -12.18 23.25 -5.21
CA VAL A 104 -11.18 22.52 -6.00
C VAL A 104 -11.62 22.46 -7.47
N ARG A 105 -10.77 22.95 -8.38
CA ARG A 105 -11.00 22.88 -9.82
C ARG A 105 -10.96 21.43 -10.29
N SER A 106 -12.02 20.97 -10.95
CA SER A 106 -12.13 19.61 -11.48
C SER A 106 -12.93 19.62 -12.79
N ARG A 107 -12.62 18.67 -13.68
CA ARG A 107 -13.41 18.42 -14.90
C ARG A 107 -14.77 17.77 -14.59
N TYR A 108 -14.86 17.06 -13.47
CA TYR A 108 -16.03 16.32 -13.03
C TYR A 108 -16.54 16.88 -11.70
N THR A 109 -17.87 16.90 -11.54
CA THR A 109 -18.57 17.34 -10.31
C THR A 109 -19.30 16.16 -9.68
N ASP A 110 -19.79 16.38 -8.45
CA ASP A 110 -20.69 15.45 -7.74
C ASP A 110 -20.14 14.02 -7.59
N ILE A 111 -18.82 13.93 -7.42
CA ILE A 111 -18.14 12.68 -7.13
C ILE A 111 -18.30 12.39 -5.64
N ASP A 112 -18.83 11.21 -5.33
CA ASP A 112 -18.79 10.60 -4.00
C ASP A 112 -18.68 9.08 -4.15
N LEU A 113 -17.45 8.59 -4.19
CA LEU A 113 -17.14 7.17 -4.31
C LEU A 113 -16.05 6.78 -3.33
N VAL A 114 -16.05 5.51 -2.93
CA VAL A 114 -14.98 4.93 -2.12
C VAL A 114 -14.47 3.70 -2.85
N VAL A 115 -13.19 3.72 -3.21
CA VAL A 115 -12.53 2.56 -3.80
C VAL A 115 -12.00 1.69 -2.67
N VAL A 116 -12.46 0.46 -2.59
CA VAL A 116 -11.88 -0.59 -1.73
C VAL A 116 -11.12 -1.53 -2.65
N ARG A 117 -9.80 -1.60 -2.47
CA ARG A 117 -8.90 -2.34 -3.35
C ARG A 117 -8.17 -3.43 -2.58
N GLU A 118 -8.11 -4.64 -3.15
CA GLU A 118 -7.23 -5.72 -2.68
C GLU A 118 -5.76 -5.26 -2.78
N ASN A 119 -5.00 -5.45 -1.71
CA ASN A 119 -3.73 -4.78 -1.51
C ASN A 119 -2.58 -5.72 -1.14
N THR A 120 -2.74 -7.03 -1.29
CA THR A 120 -1.72 -8.04 -0.93
C THR A 120 -1.24 -8.93 -2.08
N GLU A 121 -2.08 -9.17 -3.08
CA GLU A 121 -1.81 -10.10 -4.19
C GLU A 121 -1.69 -9.34 -5.53
N ASP A 122 -2.16 -9.95 -6.63
CA ASP A 122 -1.98 -9.44 -7.99
C ASP A 122 -0.48 -9.28 -8.33
N LEU A 123 -0.13 -8.46 -9.31
CA LEU A 123 1.26 -8.15 -9.66
C LEU A 123 2.06 -7.54 -8.49
N TYR A 124 1.39 -7.02 -7.45
CA TYR A 124 2.07 -6.55 -6.24
C TYR A 124 2.63 -7.68 -5.36
N ALA A 125 2.30 -8.94 -5.68
CA ALA A 125 3.01 -10.10 -5.16
C ALA A 125 4.52 -10.01 -5.45
N GLY A 126 4.91 -9.44 -6.60
CA GLY A 126 6.31 -9.25 -7.00
C GLY A 126 7.02 -10.57 -7.31
N VAL A 127 6.27 -11.55 -7.84
CA VAL A 127 6.81 -12.83 -8.32
C VAL A 127 7.15 -12.65 -9.80
N GLU A 128 8.40 -12.26 -10.06
CA GLU A 128 8.85 -11.81 -11.37
C GLU A 128 10.20 -12.45 -11.72
N PHE A 129 10.35 -12.83 -12.99
CA PHE A 129 11.55 -13.43 -13.56
C PHE A 129 11.99 -12.58 -14.75
N ASN A 130 13.23 -12.09 -14.71
CA ASN A 130 13.78 -11.29 -15.79
C ASN A 130 13.93 -12.13 -17.07
N LYS A 131 13.90 -11.47 -18.22
CA LYS A 131 14.24 -12.14 -19.48
C LYS A 131 15.66 -12.70 -19.41
N ASP A 132 15.89 -13.77 -20.15
CA ASP A 132 17.19 -14.43 -20.30
C ASP A 132 17.74 -15.09 -19.01
N THR A 133 16.97 -15.18 -17.91
CA THR A 133 17.39 -15.96 -16.73
C THR A 133 17.02 -17.45 -16.88
N PRO A 134 17.78 -18.38 -16.26
CA PRO A 134 17.48 -19.81 -16.32
C PRO A 134 16.06 -20.14 -15.86
N GLU A 135 15.57 -19.47 -14.81
CA GLU A 135 14.23 -19.66 -14.24
C GLU A 135 13.13 -19.24 -15.22
N ALA A 136 13.31 -18.13 -15.95
CA ALA A 136 12.35 -17.68 -16.95
C ALA A 136 12.29 -18.67 -18.13
N VAL A 137 13.44 -19.16 -18.59
CA VAL A 137 13.52 -20.14 -19.69
C VAL A 137 12.85 -21.45 -19.30
N GLU A 138 13.14 -21.96 -18.09
CA GLU A 138 12.52 -23.17 -17.55
C GLU A 138 11.00 -23.01 -17.45
N LEU A 139 10.53 -21.88 -16.91
CA LEU A 139 9.10 -21.60 -16.75
C LEU A 139 8.38 -21.49 -18.10
N ILE A 140 8.98 -20.83 -19.10
CA ILE A 140 8.44 -20.75 -20.46
C ILE A 140 8.31 -22.15 -21.08
N ALA A 141 9.33 -22.99 -20.92
CA ALA A 141 9.32 -24.36 -21.42
C ALA A 141 8.22 -25.19 -20.71
N TRP A 142 8.11 -25.06 -19.39
CA TRP A 142 7.09 -25.72 -18.58
C TRP A 142 5.67 -25.34 -19.03
N ILE A 143 5.40 -24.04 -19.24
CA ILE A 143 4.09 -23.54 -19.69
C ILE A 143 3.75 -24.10 -21.07
N LYS A 144 4.72 -24.12 -21.99
CA LYS A 144 4.53 -24.67 -23.33
C LYS A 144 4.19 -26.16 -23.27
N GLN A 145 4.85 -26.92 -22.40
CA GLN A 145 4.61 -28.36 -22.23
C GLN A 145 3.24 -28.67 -21.63
N HIS A 146 2.77 -27.90 -20.64
CA HIS A 146 1.58 -28.27 -19.86
C HIS A 146 0.30 -27.58 -20.31
N ASN A 147 0.38 -26.34 -20.79
CA ASN A 147 -0.78 -25.54 -21.19
C ASN A 147 -0.78 -25.21 -22.70
N GLY A 148 0.25 -25.62 -23.45
CA GLY A 148 0.35 -25.38 -24.90
C GLY A 148 0.55 -23.91 -25.30
N ALA A 149 0.60 -22.98 -24.34
CA ALA A 149 0.76 -21.56 -24.61
C ALA A 149 2.18 -21.27 -25.13
N THR A 150 2.26 -20.49 -26.22
CA THR A 150 3.54 -20.07 -26.80
C THR A 150 3.90 -18.69 -26.28
N ILE A 151 4.93 -18.63 -25.43
CA ILE A 151 5.54 -17.38 -24.96
C ILE A 151 6.85 -17.18 -25.73
N ARG A 152 7.15 -15.93 -26.11
CA ARG A 152 8.39 -15.63 -26.82
C ARG A 152 9.60 -15.85 -25.89
N PRO A 153 10.69 -16.48 -26.33
CA PRO A 153 11.85 -16.79 -25.47
C PRO A 153 12.51 -15.59 -24.81
N ASP A 154 12.38 -14.40 -25.40
CA ASP A 154 12.92 -13.12 -24.90
C ASP A 154 11.99 -12.38 -23.94
N SER A 155 10.95 -13.06 -23.43
CA SER A 155 9.97 -12.49 -22.50
C SER A 155 10.47 -12.55 -21.05
N ALA A 156 10.29 -11.45 -20.32
CA ALA A 156 10.24 -11.51 -18.85
C ALA A 156 8.87 -12.04 -18.40
N ILE A 157 8.82 -12.76 -17.28
CA ILE A 157 7.60 -13.38 -16.77
C ILE A 157 7.21 -12.75 -15.44
N SER A 158 5.93 -12.41 -15.28
CA SER A 158 5.35 -12.00 -14.00
C SER A 158 4.17 -12.90 -13.67
N ILE A 159 4.10 -13.36 -12.42
CA ILE A 159 3.02 -14.22 -11.92
C ILE A 159 2.04 -13.36 -11.13
N LYS A 160 0.77 -13.46 -11.54
CA LYS A 160 -0.36 -12.75 -10.93
C LYS A 160 -1.23 -13.72 -10.13
N PRO A 161 -0.91 -14.01 -8.85
CA PRO A 161 -1.79 -14.79 -8.01
C PRO A 161 -3.02 -13.97 -7.60
N ILE A 162 -4.19 -14.60 -7.63
CA ILE A 162 -5.42 -14.09 -7.01
C ILE A 162 -6.06 -15.27 -6.29
N SER A 163 -6.29 -15.15 -4.98
CA SER A 163 -6.90 -16.20 -4.17
C SER A 163 -8.36 -15.89 -3.82
N THR A 164 -9.13 -16.94 -3.57
CA THR A 164 -10.50 -16.82 -3.04
C THR A 164 -10.49 -16.13 -1.68
N SER A 165 -9.53 -16.47 -0.80
CA SER A 165 -9.43 -15.87 0.54
C SER A 165 -9.11 -14.38 0.48
N GLY A 166 -8.17 -13.96 -0.39
CA GLY A 166 -7.83 -12.56 -0.63
C GLY A 166 -9.01 -11.75 -1.19
N SER A 167 -9.74 -12.34 -2.15
CA SER A 167 -10.92 -11.73 -2.76
C SER A 167 -12.08 -11.64 -1.78
N GLU A 168 -12.37 -12.69 -1.03
CA GLU A 168 -13.50 -12.74 -0.10
C GLU A 168 -13.35 -11.69 1.02
N ARG A 169 -12.16 -11.58 1.63
CA ARG A 169 -11.93 -10.63 2.72
C ARG A 169 -12.12 -9.19 2.29
N VAL A 170 -11.67 -8.81 1.09
CA VAL A 170 -11.82 -7.43 0.60
C VAL A 170 -13.25 -7.13 0.18
N VAL A 171 -13.96 -8.10 -0.42
CA VAL A 171 -15.37 -7.97 -0.77
C VAL A 171 -16.21 -7.83 0.49
N ARG A 172 -15.98 -8.67 1.50
CA ARG A 172 -16.63 -8.60 2.82
C ARG A 172 -16.41 -7.23 3.45
N TYR A 173 -15.17 -6.74 3.47
CA TYR A 173 -14.84 -5.40 3.95
C TYR A 173 -15.64 -4.32 3.20
N ALA A 174 -15.75 -4.41 1.87
CA ALA A 174 -16.49 -3.42 1.08
C ALA A 174 -17.99 -3.39 1.42
N PHE A 175 -18.63 -4.55 1.63
CA PHE A 175 -20.02 -4.64 2.05
C PHE A 175 -20.23 -4.15 3.49
N GLU A 176 -19.32 -4.47 4.41
CA GLU A 176 -19.36 -3.96 5.79
C GLU A 176 -19.18 -2.44 5.82
N TYR A 177 -18.21 -1.92 5.07
CA TYR A 177 -18.01 -0.48 4.90
C TYR A 177 -19.28 0.18 4.35
N ALA A 178 -19.91 -0.42 3.33
CA ALA A 178 -21.14 0.10 2.75
C ALA A 178 -22.28 0.17 3.79
N ARG A 179 -22.48 -0.89 4.59
CA ARG A 179 -23.47 -0.92 5.67
C ARG A 179 -23.19 0.15 6.74
N ASN A 180 -21.95 0.21 7.22
CA ASN A 180 -21.55 1.11 8.31
C ASN A 180 -21.59 2.59 7.92
N ASN A 181 -21.48 2.89 6.62
CA ASN A 181 -21.45 4.26 6.09
C ASN A 181 -22.69 4.60 5.23
N GLY A 182 -23.75 3.80 5.30
CA GLY A 182 -25.01 4.06 4.58
C GLY A 182 -24.89 4.11 3.05
N ARG A 183 -23.91 3.41 2.47
CA ARG A 183 -23.73 3.34 1.00
C ARG A 183 -24.74 2.36 0.42
N LYS A 184 -25.40 2.76 -0.67
CA LYS A 184 -26.52 2.02 -1.29
C LYS A 184 -26.12 1.08 -2.42
N LYS A 185 -24.89 1.18 -2.92
CA LYS A 185 -24.40 0.41 -4.06
C LYS A 185 -22.96 0.00 -3.84
N VAL A 186 -22.68 -1.28 -4.07
CA VAL A 186 -21.34 -1.84 -4.20
C VAL A 186 -21.20 -2.32 -5.64
N THR A 187 -20.10 -1.98 -6.31
CA THR A 187 -19.81 -2.40 -7.69
C THR A 187 -18.50 -3.15 -7.69
N ALA A 188 -18.49 -4.38 -8.20
CA ALA A 188 -17.27 -5.12 -8.47
C ALA A 188 -16.75 -4.74 -9.87
N VAL A 189 -15.44 -4.51 -9.99
CA VAL A 189 -14.74 -4.12 -11.22
C VAL A 189 -13.61 -5.10 -11.46
#